data_AF-A0AAU3L3G1-F1
#
_entry.id   AF-A0AAU3L3G1-F1
#
_cell.length_a   1.000
_cell.length_b   1.000
_cell.length_c   1.000
_cell.angle_alpha   90.00
_cell.angle_beta   90.00
_cell.angle_gamma   90.00
#
_symmetry.space_group_name_H-M   'P 1'
#
loop_
_entity.id
_entity.type
_entity.pdbx_description
1 polymer ?
#
loop_
_entity_poly.entity_id
_entity_poly.type
_entity_poly.pdbx_seq_one_letter_code
_entity_poly.pdbx_strand_id
1 'polypeptide(L)'
;MRACTLCTRHRTHDTTHTAWVHRPPHRLICPRHHQAAPDPRLTTTIHTRAVPELPAAHHAHQRLLHHPRAVTAWTAARAITTRWYDHQQHLTHRWHTRLTRLITDSPHLATTGSASPALLARDLVTYPETVTLARTLATLPNPPHRDTGEALNLIAHRLGLPRLASNANDPLRVFLTHTRH
;
A
#
# COMPACT_ATOMS: atom_id res chain seq x y z
N MET A 1 -0.82 4.07 -16.30
CA MET A 1 -2.03 4.25 -15.44
C MET A 1 -2.63 5.62 -15.72
N ARG A 2 -3.94 5.84 -15.48
CA ARG A 2 -4.53 7.18 -15.67
C ARG A 2 -4.07 8.13 -14.55
N ALA A 3 -3.85 9.40 -14.87
CA ALA A 3 -3.60 10.47 -13.90
C ALA A 3 -4.88 10.83 -13.15
N CYS A 4 -4.76 11.42 -11.96
CA CYS A 4 -5.89 12.03 -11.26
C CYS A 4 -6.66 12.98 -12.22
N THR A 5 -7.97 12.77 -12.33
CA THR A 5 -8.83 13.48 -13.28
C THR A 5 -8.86 14.98 -12.99
N LEU A 6 -8.92 15.35 -11.71
CA LEU A 6 -8.87 16.76 -11.26
C LEU A 6 -7.51 17.42 -11.51
N CYS A 7 -6.40 16.70 -11.28
CA CYS A 7 -5.07 17.19 -11.67
C CYS A 7 -4.97 17.40 -13.19
N THR A 8 -5.58 16.51 -13.97
CA THR A 8 -5.54 16.55 -15.44
C THR A 8 -6.32 17.77 -15.91
N ARG A 9 -7.59 17.90 -15.51
CA ARG A 9 -8.43 19.06 -15.82
C ARG A 9 -7.75 20.38 -15.51
N HIS A 10 -7.17 20.50 -14.32
CA HIS A 10 -6.46 21.70 -13.91
C HIS A 10 -5.24 22.01 -14.79
N ARG A 11 -4.50 20.99 -15.21
CA ARG A 11 -3.31 21.16 -16.08
C ARG A 11 -3.65 21.43 -17.53
N THR A 12 -4.80 20.96 -18.00
CA THR A 12 -5.19 21.06 -19.40
C THR A 12 -6.23 22.16 -19.62
N HIS A 13 -6.48 23.02 -18.62
CA HIS A 13 -7.52 24.04 -18.67
C HIS A 13 -8.88 23.47 -19.12
N ASP A 14 -9.29 22.38 -18.47
CA ASP A 14 -10.55 21.66 -18.70
C ASP A 14 -10.75 21.02 -20.10
N THR A 15 -9.74 21.08 -20.98
CA THR A 15 -9.82 20.46 -22.32
C THR A 15 -9.86 18.92 -22.30
N THR A 16 -9.26 18.27 -21.29
CA THR A 16 -9.39 16.83 -21.07
C THR A 16 -9.42 16.49 -19.59
N HIS A 17 -10.11 15.41 -19.25
CA HIS A 17 -10.14 14.83 -17.91
C HIS A 17 -9.38 13.50 -17.83
N THR A 18 -8.78 13.07 -18.95
CA THR A 18 -8.00 11.83 -19.04
C THR A 18 -6.60 12.12 -19.54
N ALA A 19 -5.62 11.63 -18.79
CA ALA A 19 -4.23 11.60 -19.20
C ALA A 19 -3.63 10.28 -18.76
N TRP A 20 -2.86 9.65 -19.64
CA TRP A 20 -2.08 8.47 -19.29
C TRP A 20 -0.72 8.92 -18.78
N VAL A 21 -0.30 8.37 -17.65
CA VAL A 21 1.05 8.58 -17.11
C VAL A 21 1.80 7.26 -17.22
N HIS A 22 2.95 7.29 -17.89
CA HIS A 22 4.02 6.34 -17.62
C HIS A 22 4.56 6.69 -16.24
N ARG A 23 4.06 5.99 -15.22
CA ARG A 23 4.53 6.14 -13.84
C ARG A 23 4.98 4.79 -13.33
N PRO A 24 5.98 4.76 -12.43
CA PRO A 24 6.27 3.57 -11.65
C PRO A 24 4.99 3.08 -10.96
N PRO A 25 4.83 1.77 -10.76
CA PRO A 25 3.59 1.10 -10.31
C PRO A 25 3.12 1.45 -8.88
N HIS A 26 3.66 2.51 -8.31
CA HIS A 26 3.73 2.81 -6.88
C HIS A 26 2.81 3.96 -6.44
N ARG A 27 2.22 4.71 -7.39
CA ARG A 27 1.34 5.85 -7.07
C ARG A 27 -0.13 5.42 -7.05
N LEU A 28 -0.57 4.92 -5.91
CA LEU A 28 -1.94 4.43 -5.69
C LEU A 28 -2.97 5.52 -5.41
N ILE A 29 -2.55 6.72 -5.04
CA ILE A 29 -3.45 7.84 -4.72
C ILE A 29 -2.92 9.18 -5.23
N CYS A 30 -3.82 10.16 -5.29
CA CYS A 30 -3.55 11.58 -5.39
C CYS A 30 -3.92 12.25 -4.06
N PRO A 31 -2.93 12.62 -3.21
CA PRO A 31 -3.22 13.18 -1.89
C PRO A 31 -3.89 14.56 -1.98
N ARG A 32 -3.55 15.38 -3.01
CA ARG A 32 -4.10 16.73 -3.20
C ARG A 32 -5.61 16.73 -3.43
N HIS A 33 -6.12 15.72 -4.12
CA HIS A 33 -7.53 15.63 -4.48
C HIS A 33 -8.28 14.53 -3.72
N HIS A 34 -7.59 13.82 -2.81
CA HIS A 34 -8.12 12.68 -2.07
C HIS A 34 -8.82 11.65 -2.98
N GLN A 35 -8.11 11.23 -4.04
CA GLN A 35 -8.61 10.26 -5.01
C GLN A 35 -7.63 9.10 -5.14
N ALA A 36 -8.14 7.88 -5.32
CA ALA A 36 -7.30 6.78 -5.78
C ALA A 36 -6.79 7.07 -7.21
N ALA A 37 -5.67 6.46 -7.57
CA ALA A 37 -5.21 6.47 -8.95
C ALA A 37 -6.31 5.85 -9.83
N PRO A 38 -6.74 6.53 -10.90
CA PRO A 38 -7.82 6.01 -11.71
C PRO A 38 -7.43 4.68 -12.34
N ASP A 39 -8.23 3.67 -12.02
CA ASP A 39 -8.16 2.32 -12.57
C ASP A 39 -9.07 2.27 -13.80
N PRO A 40 -8.57 1.87 -14.98
CA PRO A 40 -9.40 1.78 -16.19
C PRO A 40 -10.58 0.81 -16.06
N ARG A 41 -10.55 -0.11 -15.09
CA ARG A 41 -11.64 -1.03 -14.80
C ARG A 41 -12.75 -0.42 -13.95
N LEU A 42 -12.53 0.78 -13.40
CA LEU A 42 -13.53 1.53 -12.64
C LEU A 42 -14.09 2.67 -13.48
N THR A 43 -15.41 2.75 -13.54
CA THR A 43 -16.13 3.86 -14.19
C THR A 43 -16.22 5.09 -13.28
N THR A 44 -16.12 4.89 -11.97
CA THR A 44 -16.19 5.93 -10.94
C THR A 44 -14.88 6.06 -10.17
N THR A 45 -14.58 7.28 -9.72
CA THR A 45 -13.39 7.54 -8.90
C THR A 45 -13.64 7.09 -7.47
N ILE A 46 -12.64 6.47 -6.84
CA ILE A 46 -12.65 6.19 -5.41
C ILE A 46 -12.17 7.42 -4.64
N HIS A 47 -12.99 7.89 -3.71
CA HIS A 47 -12.62 8.93 -2.78
C HIS A 47 -11.83 8.35 -1.60
N THR A 48 -10.72 9.00 -1.25
CA THR A 48 -9.81 8.55 -0.19
C THR A 48 -9.80 9.51 1.00
N ARG A 49 -10.75 10.45 1.08
CA ARG A 49 -10.79 11.47 2.15
C ARG A 49 -11.08 10.82 3.50
N ALA A 50 -11.93 9.80 3.51
CA ALA A 50 -12.28 9.06 4.72
C ALA A 50 -11.15 8.20 5.30
N VAL A 51 -10.00 8.08 4.62
CA VAL A 51 -8.83 7.30 5.09
C VAL A 51 -7.60 8.22 5.20
N PRO A 52 -7.46 8.95 6.32
CA PRO A 52 -6.39 9.95 6.49
C PRO A 52 -4.97 9.35 6.53
N GLU A 53 -4.84 8.04 6.73
CA GLU A 53 -3.55 7.34 6.70
C GLU A 53 -2.94 7.31 5.29
N LEU A 54 -3.77 7.39 4.24
CA LEU A 54 -3.33 7.24 2.85
C LEU A 54 -2.41 8.38 2.39
N PRO A 55 -2.72 9.68 2.63
CA PRO A 55 -1.79 10.78 2.35
C PRO A 55 -0.44 10.62 3.05
N ALA A 56 -0.42 10.30 4.34
CA ALA A 56 0.82 10.12 5.11
C ALA A 56 1.67 8.97 4.54
N ALA A 57 1.03 7.83 4.24
CA ALA A 57 1.66 6.70 3.57
C ALA A 57 2.18 7.09 2.18
N HIS A 58 1.45 7.91 1.43
CA HIS A 58 1.90 8.40 0.12
C HIS A 58 3.19 9.21 0.22
N HIS A 59 3.27 10.17 1.15
CA HIS A 59 4.49 10.94 1.36
C HIS A 59 5.66 10.06 1.80
N ALA A 60 5.41 9.11 2.70
CA ALA A 60 6.41 8.14 3.12
C ALA A 60 6.92 7.26 1.96
N HIS A 61 6.03 6.87 1.05
CA HIS A 61 6.38 6.12 -0.14
C HIS A 61 7.22 6.97 -1.11
N GLN A 62 6.87 8.24 -1.33
CA GLN A 62 7.70 9.12 -2.16
C GLN A 62 9.14 9.21 -1.61
N ARG A 63 9.31 9.30 -0.29
CA ARG A 63 10.64 9.24 0.33
C ARG A 63 11.34 7.90 0.11
N LEU A 64 10.61 6.79 0.21
CA LEU A 64 11.16 5.46 -0.07
C LEU A 64 11.72 5.35 -1.48
N LEU A 65 11.07 5.96 -2.49
CA LEU A 65 11.51 5.86 -3.89
C LEU A 65 12.90 6.43 -4.14
N HIS A 66 13.44 7.25 -3.23
CA HIS A 66 14.82 7.75 -3.29
C HIS A 66 15.85 6.77 -2.69
N HIS A 67 15.41 5.67 -2.08
CA HIS A 67 16.29 4.70 -1.47
C HIS A 67 16.83 3.71 -2.50
N PRO A 68 18.12 3.33 -2.48
CA PRO A 68 18.70 2.38 -3.44
C PRO A 68 17.96 1.02 -3.50
N ARG A 69 17.43 0.59 -2.35
CA ARG A 69 16.69 -0.69 -2.18
C ARG A 69 15.18 -0.55 -2.33
N ALA A 70 14.67 0.57 -2.85
CA ALA A 70 13.24 0.86 -2.88
C ALA A 70 12.43 -0.21 -3.60
N VAL A 71 12.87 -0.61 -4.80
CA VAL A 71 12.13 -1.54 -5.67
C VAL A 71 12.02 -2.92 -5.04
N THR A 72 13.15 -3.49 -4.58
CA THR A 72 13.17 -4.80 -3.92
C THR A 72 12.39 -4.81 -2.62
N ALA A 73 12.57 -3.79 -1.78
CA ALA A 73 11.84 -3.69 -0.52
C ALA A 73 10.34 -3.51 -0.72
N TRP A 74 9.93 -2.71 -1.71
CA TRP A 74 8.51 -2.53 -2.06
C TRP A 74 7.88 -3.83 -2.56
N THR A 75 8.54 -4.53 -3.49
CA THR A 75 8.02 -5.79 -4.05
C THR A 75 7.84 -6.84 -2.96
N ALA A 76 8.84 -7.01 -2.09
CA ALA A 76 8.74 -7.92 -0.95
C ALA A 76 7.62 -7.52 0.00
N ALA A 77 7.56 -6.25 0.39
CA ALA A 77 6.53 -5.76 1.30
C ALA A 77 5.12 -5.95 0.74
N ARG A 78 4.90 -5.65 -0.56
CA ARG A 78 3.60 -5.82 -1.22
C ARG A 78 3.16 -7.29 -1.24
N ALA A 79 4.07 -8.22 -1.50
CA ALA A 79 3.77 -9.65 -1.47
C ALA A 79 3.42 -10.13 -0.05
N ILE A 80 4.20 -9.68 0.95
CA ILE A 80 3.97 -10.00 2.36
C ILE A 80 2.62 -9.47 2.84
N THR A 81 2.32 -8.19 2.62
CA THR A 81 1.06 -7.58 3.09
C THR A 81 -0.15 -8.12 2.36
N THR A 82 -0.01 -8.48 1.09
CA THR A 82 -1.06 -9.21 0.35
C THR A 82 -1.37 -10.55 1.02
N ARG A 83 -0.34 -11.35 1.31
CA ARG A 83 -0.51 -12.64 1.99
C ARG A 83 -1.09 -12.46 3.40
N TRP A 84 -0.67 -11.41 4.11
CA TRP A 84 -1.23 -11.09 5.43
C TRP A 84 -2.70 -10.68 5.35
N TYR A 85 -3.12 -9.94 4.33
CA TYR A 85 -4.52 -9.62 4.11
C TYR A 85 -5.38 -10.87 3.98
N ASP A 86 -4.90 -11.87 3.24
CA ASP A 86 -5.66 -13.08 2.97
C ASP A 86 -5.63 -14.09 4.14
N HIS A 87 -4.60 -14.07 5.00
CA HIS A 87 -4.36 -15.16 5.97
C HIS A 87 -3.96 -14.75 7.39
N GLN A 88 -3.80 -13.45 7.70
CA GLN A 88 -3.27 -13.01 9.00
C GLN A 88 -4.17 -12.00 9.72
N GLN A 89 -4.40 -12.25 11.01
CA GLN A 89 -5.38 -11.49 11.80
C GLN A 89 -4.83 -10.20 12.42
N HIS A 90 -3.51 -10.05 12.58
CA HIS A 90 -2.90 -8.99 13.37
C HIS A 90 -3.11 -7.56 12.82
N LEU A 91 -3.55 -7.42 11.57
CA LEU A 91 -3.92 -6.14 10.93
C LEU A 91 -5.38 -6.09 10.45
N THR A 92 -6.12 -7.18 10.62
CA THR A 92 -7.49 -7.35 10.10
C THR A 92 -8.39 -6.20 10.54
N HIS A 93 -8.41 -5.84 11.83
CA HIS A 93 -9.27 -4.76 12.32
C HIS A 93 -8.99 -3.39 11.68
N ARG A 94 -7.71 -3.04 11.46
CA ARG A 94 -7.32 -1.78 10.81
C ARG A 94 -7.77 -1.75 9.36
N TRP A 95 -7.54 -2.85 8.63
CA TRP A 95 -7.93 -2.94 7.23
C TRP A 95 -9.44 -2.92 7.04
N HIS A 96 -10.19 -3.63 7.88
CA HIS A 96 -11.66 -3.59 7.86
C HIS A 96 -12.17 -2.19 8.17
N THR A 97 -11.61 -1.51 9.17
CA THR A 97 -12.00 -0.13 9.51
C THR A 97 -11.81 0.81 8.32
N ARG A 98 -10.67 0.74 7.63
CA ARG A 98 -10.43 1.57 6.43
C ARG A 98 -11.35 1.17 5.28
N LEU A 99 -11.60 -0.12 5.08
CA LEU A 99 -12.51 -0.61 4.04
C LEU A 99 -13.92 -0.07 4.26
N THR A 100 -14.45 -0.16 5.49
CA THR A 100 -15.76 0.38 5.84
C THR A 100 -15.83 1.88 5.54
N ARG A 101 -14.80 2.65 5.94
CA ARG A 101 -14.73 4.09 5.63
C ARG A 101 -14.72 4.38 4.13
N LEU A 102 -13.97 3.60 3.33
CA LEU A 102 -13.98 3.73 1.87
C LEU A 102 -15.34 3.39 1.27
N ILE A 103 -16.00 2.33 1.74
CA ILE A 103 -17.33 1.95 1.26
C ILE A 103 -18.36 3.04 1.59
N THR A 104 -18.30 3.63 2.78
CA THR A 104 -19.19 4.73 3.17
C THR A 104 -19.03 5.95 2.25
N ASP A 105 -17.79 6.31 1.90
CA ASP A 105 -17.48 7.47 1.04
C ASP A 105 -17.56 7.15 -0.47
N SER A 106 -17.64 5.86 -0.82
CA SER A 106 -17.70 5.37 -2.20
C SER A 106 -18.57 4.09 -2.26
N PRO A 107 -19.91 4.20 -2.16
CA PRO A 107 -20.81 3.04 -2.04
C PRO A 107 -20.74 2.02 -3.17
N HIS A 108 -20.31 2.45 -4.37
CA HIS A 108 -20.08 1.57 -5.51
C HIS A 108 -18.99 0.50 -5.27
N LEU A 109 -18.18 0.65 -4.22
CA LEU A 109 -17.23 -0.37 -3.77
C LEU A 109 -17.91 -1.57 -3.09
N ALA A 110 -19.15 -1.40 -2.60
CA ALA A 110 -19.93 -2.48 -1.98
C ALA A 110 -20.68 -3.34 -3.00
N THR A 111 -20.71 -2.94 -4.28
CA THR A 111 -21.41 -3.70 -5.32
C THR A 111 -20.70 -5.02 -5.57
N THR A 112 -21.25 -6.09 -4.99
CA THR A 112 -20.84 -7.47 -5.18
C THR A 112 -20.90 -7.84 -6.66
N GLY A 113 -19.81 -8.41 -7.20
CA GLY A 113 -19.79 -8.96 -8.56
C GLY A 113 -18.67 -8.47 -9.49
N SER A 114 -17.90 -7.46 -9.11
CA SER A 114 -16.70 -7.06 -9.87
C SER A 114 -15.43 -7.26 -9.04
N ALA A 115 -14.47 -8.02 -9.59
CA ALA A 115 -13.20 -8.28 -8.92
C ALA A 115 -12.31 -7.03 -8.82
N SER A 116 -12.55 -6.02 -9.66
CA SER A 116 -11.68 -4.84 -9.74
C SER A 116 -11.80 -3.86 -8.56
N PRO A 117 -13.01 -3.45 -8.13
CA PRO A 117 -13.17 -2.65 -6.91
C PRO A 117 -12.62 -3.34 -5.66
N ALA A 118 -12.82 -4.66 -5.54
CA ALA A 118 -12.31 -5.42 -4.39
C ALA A 118 -10.78 -5.45 -4.34
N LEU A 119 -10.11 -5.68 -5.48
CA LEU A 119 -8.65 -5.66 -5.56
C LEU A 119 -8.06 -4.27 -5.32
N LEU A 120 -8.70 -3.21 -5.87
CA LEU A 120 -8.22 -1.85 -5.64
C LEU A 120 -8.47 -1.38 -4.20
N ALA A 121 -9.63 -1.74 -3.62
CA ALA A 121 -9.90 -1.49 -2.21
C ALA A 121 -8.89 -2.22 -1.33
N ARG A 122 -8.53 -3.47 -1.64
CA ARG A 122 -7.47 -4.22 -0.95
C ARG A 122 -6.14 -3.46 -0.99
N ASP A 123 -5.67 -3.09 -2.18
CA ASP A 123 -4.41 -2.36 -2.35
C ASP A 123 -4.40 -1.04 -1.56
N LEU A 124 -5.52 -0.32 -1.51
CA LEU A 124 -5.66 0.91 -0.74
C LEU A 124 -5.62 0.62 0.77
N VAL A 125 -6.40 -0.33 1.28
CA VAL A 125 -6.46 -0.58 2.73
C VAL A 125 -5.15 -1.13 3.28
N THR A 126 -4.40 -1.92 2.50
CA THR A 126 -3.07 -2.44 2.89
C THR A 126 -1.93 -1.45 2.63
N TYR A 127 -2.18 -0.35 1.91
CA TYR A 127 -1.14 0.57 1.48
C TYR A 127 -0.31 1.15 2.64
N PRO A 128 -0.91 1.64 3.75
CA PRO A 128 -0.14 2.18 4.85
C PRO A 128 0.87 1.19 5.45
N GLU A 129 0.45 -0.05 5.72
CA GLU A 129 1.34 -1.09 6.24
C GLU A 129 2.39 -1.52 5.21
N THR A 130 2.03 -1.57 3.93
CA THR A 130 2.96 -1.91 2.85
C THR A 130 4.09 -0.89 2.78
N VAL A 131 3.78 0.40 2.86
CA VAL A 131 4.79 1.47 2.87
C VAL A 131 5.67 1.39 4.11
N THR A 132 5.08 1.19 5.29
CA THR A 132 5.85 1.07 6.54
C THR A 132 6.78 -0.13 6.50
N LEU A 133 6.31 -1.28 6.02
CA LEU A 133 7.11 -2.48 5.88
C LEU A 133 8.23 -2.27 4.86
N ALA A 134 7.92 -1.77 3.66
CA ALA A 134 8.92 -1.52 2.62
C ALA A 134 10.03 -0.56 3.09
N ARG A 135 9.66 0.51 3.80
CA ARG A 135 10.64 1.43 4.40
C ARG A 135 11.53 0.74 5.41
N THR A 136 10.94 -0.06 6.29
CA THR A 136 11.70 -0.78 7.32
C THR A 136 12.67 -1.76 6.65
N LEU A 137 12.19 -2.58 5.70
CA LEU A 137 13.01 -3.53 4.94
C LEU A 137 14.15 -2.85 4.16
N ALA A 138 13.90 -1.69 3.57
CA ALA A 138 14.91 -0.93 2.84
C ALA A 138 16.07 -0.50 3.76
N THR A 139 15.76 -0.13 5.01
CA THR A 139 16.73 0.35 6.00
C THR A 139 17.35 -0.75 6.86
N LEU A 140 16.87 -2.00 6.78
CA LEU A 140 17.44 -3.09 7.56
C LEU A 140 18.89 -3.34 7.14
N PRO A 141 19.81 -3.62 8.08
CA PRO A 141 21.18 -4.00 7.76
C PRO A 141 21.18 -5.21 6.82
N ASN A 142 22.18 -5.29 5.95
CA ASN A 142 22.37 -6.46 5.09
C ASN A 142 22.86 -7.65 5.90
N PRO A 143 22.53 -8.89 5.49
CA PRO A 143 23.19 -10.07 6.03
C PRO A 143 24.72 -9.96 5.86
N PRO A 144 25.55 -10.44 6.80
CA PRO A 144 25.20 -11.29 7.96
C PRO A 144 24.82 -10.53 9.24
N HIS A 145 24.90 -9.19 9.26
CA HIS A 145 24.69 -8.37 10.46
C HIS A 145 23.21 -8.21 10.88
N ARG A 146 22.33 -9.10 10.41
CA ARG A 146 20.89 -9.02 10.64
C ARG A 146 20.44 -10.18 11.52
N ASP A 147 20.12 -9.88 12.77
CA ASP A 147 19.36 -10.80 13.61
C ASP A 147 17.88 -10.82 13.18
N THR A 148 17.32 -12.02 12.96
CA THR A 148 15.93 -12.16 12.49
C THR A 148 14.92 -11.78 13.56
N GLY A 149 15.20 -12.09 14.84
CA GLY A 149 14.33 -11.74 15.96
C GLY A 149 14.29 -10.23 16.19
N GLU A 150 15.45 -9.57 16.18
CA GLU A 150 15.56 -8.12 16.28
C GLU A 150 14.85 -7.41 15.11
N ALA A 151 15.04 -7.91 13.87
CA ALA A 151 14.36 -7.36 12.70
C ALA A 151 12.84 -7.51 12.80
N LEU A 152 12.33 -8.66 13.26
CA LEU A 152 10.89 -8.87 13.48
C LEU A 152 10.35 -7.93 14.56
N ASN A 153 11.07 -7.75 15.67
CA ASN A 153 10.69 -6.82 16.73
C ASN A 153 10.65 -5.37 16.25
N LEU A 154 11.65 -4.95 15.49
CA LEU A 154 11.69 -3.62 14.88
C LEU A 154 10.51 -3.42 13.91
N ILE A 155 10.21 -4.41 13.06
CA ILE A 155 9.08 -4.34 12.13
C ILE A 155 7.75 -4.27 12.89
N ALA A 156 7.55 -5.09 13.91
CA ALA A 156 6.36 -5.06 14.76
C ALA A 156 6.18 -3.65 15.36
N HIS A 157 7.24 -3.10 15.96
CA HIS A 157 7.25 -1.77 16.54
C HIS A 157 6.91 -0.68 15.51
N ARG A 158 7.53 -0.71 14.32
CA ARG A 158 7.26 0.26 13.25
C ARG A 158 5.82 0.17 12.72
N LEU A 159 5.24 -1.03 12.70
CA LEU A 159 3.83 -1.24 12.37
C LEU A 159 2.89 -0.90 13.52
N GLY A 160 3.40 -0.49 14.69
CA GLY A 160 2.60 -0.22 15.88
C GLY A 160 1.88 -1.48 16.38
N LEU A 161 2.53 -2.64 16.29
CA LEU A 161 2.03 -3.92 16.75
C LEU A 161 2.83 -4.35 18.00
N PRO A 162 2.18 -4.97 19.00
CA PRO A 162 2.88 -5.49 20.17
C PRO A 162 3.81 -6.65 19.81
N ARG A 163 3.39 -7.47 18.84
CA ARG A 163 4.18 -8.56 18.25
C ARG A 163 3.63 -8.92 16.88
N LEU A 164 4.48 -9.49 16.03
CA LEU A 164 4.03 -10.17 14.82
C LEU A 164 3.67 -11.62 15.16
N ALA A 165 2.49 -12.06 14.75
CA ALA A 165 2.11 -13.47 14.78
C ALA A 165 2.82 -14.19 13.62
N SER A 166 4.15 -14.32 13.70
CA SER A 166 4.97 -14.91 12.64
C SER A 166 5.21 -16.39 12.94
N ASN A 167 4.60 -17.28 12.17
CA ASN A 167 4.90 -18.72 12.19
C ASN A 167 6.08 -19.04 11.26
N ALA A 168 6.55 -20.29 11.23
CA ALA A 168 7.70 -20.68 10.41
C ALA A 168 7.50 -20.41 8.90
N ASN A 169 6.25 -20.44 8.43
CA ASN A 169 5.86 -20.25 7.04
C ASN A 169 5.39 -18.82 6.74
N ASP A 170 5.57 -17.88 7.68
CA ASP A 170 5.20 -16.49 7.48
C ASP A 170 6.14 -15.87 6.42
N PRO A 171 5.59 -15.22 5.38
CA PRO A 171 6.38 -14.75 4.24
C PRO A 171 7.44 -13.71 4.65
N LEU A 172 7.21 -12.94 5.72
CA LEU A 172 8.22 -12.02 6.24
C LEU A 172 9.38 -12.78 6.87
N ARG A 173 9.10 -13.79 7.69
CA ARG A 173 10.14 -14.64 8.28
C ARG A 173 10.98 -15.33 7.20
N VAL A 174 10.33 -15.91 6.19
CA VAL A 174 11.01 -16.53 5.04
C VAL A 174 11.89 -15.50 4.31
N PHE A 175 11.37 -14.31 4.03
CA PHE A 175 12.15 -13.24 3.38
C PHE A 175 13.39 -12.82 4.20
N LEU A 176 13.26 -12.69 5.51
CA LEU A 176 14.34 -12.29 6.39
C LEU A 176 15.44 -13.36 6.50
N THR A 177 15.09 -14.64 6.39
CA THR A 177 16.05 -15.75 6.47
C THR A 177 16.70 -16.11 5.13
N HIS A 178 15.99 -15.92 4.01
CA HIS A 178 16.44 -16.38 2.68
C HIS A 178 17.13 -15.32 1.83
N THR A 179 17.19 -14.05 2.23
CA THR A 179 17.85 -12.99 1.45
C THR A 179 19.39 -13.02 1.49
N ARG A 180 19.99 -14.23 1.51
CA ARG A 180 21.43 -14.49 1.39
C ARG A 180 21.83 -14.67 -0.08
N HIS A 181 21.77 -13.61 -0.91
CA HIS A 181 22.39 -13.65 -2.23
C HIS A 181 22.92 -12.27 -2.61
#